data_AF-A0A519BE79-F1
#
_entry.id   AF-A0A519BE79-F1
#
_cell.length_a   1.000
_cell.length_b   1.000
_cell.length_c   1.000
_cell.angle_alpha   90.00
_cell.angle_beta   90.00
_cell.angle_gamma   90.00
#
_symmetry.space_group_name_H-M   'P 1'
#
loop_
_entity.id
_entity.type
_entity.pdbx_description
1 polymer ?
#
loop_
_entity_poly.entity_id
_entity_poly.type
_entity_poly.pdbx_seq_one_letter_code
_entity_poly.pdbx_strand_id
1 'polypeptide(L)'
;MPLGLGSYSGNAFYSETLSKFKQNKKVGLIRKILGEFEPRPSGLYLPNNKVAKRFDGMHLRRITWKIIRGLYFYHFKEFIPERIKKDIRIVSPGEEPPPDFLEILNEPTHGQYPGVFDYRFIAFPELHNSHYWAMLLWDRIILITVFQYPACECDICVAPLVSV
;
A
#
# COMPACT_ATOMS: atom_id res chain seq x y z
N MET A 1 -2.70 -6.13 14.62
CA MET A 1 -1.88 -5.41 13.63
C MET A 1 -1.87 -3.94 14.04
N PRO A 2 -0.74 -3.33 14.45
CA PRO A 2 -0.73 -1.98 15.04
C PRO A 2 -1.25 -0.87 14.13
N LEU A 3 -1.04 -0.97 12.82
CA LEU A 3 -1.53 0.06 11.88
C LEU A 3 -3.06 0.05 11.73
N GLY A 4 -3.69 -1.12 11.81
CA GLY A 4 -5.15 -1.27 11.87
C GLY A 4 -5.70 -1.35 13.30
N LEU A 5 -4.89 -1.16 14.34
CA LEU A 5 -5.40 -1.21 15.71
C LEU A 5 -6.23 0.05 15.97
N GLY A 6 -7.52 -0.15 16.25
CA GLY A 6 -8.52 0.92 16.26
C GLY A 6 -9.19 1.16 14.90
N SER A 7 -8.85 0.40 13.85
CA SER A 7 -9.70 0.29 12.65
C SER A 7 -10.75 -0.79 12.86
N TYR A 8 -11.87 -0.70 12.13
CA TYR A 8 -12.92 -1.72 12.22
C TYR A 8 -12.37 -3.10 11.85
N SER A 9 -11.64 -3.14 10.73
CA SER A 9 -11.10 -4.37 10.16
C SER A 9 -9.91 -4.92 10.96
N GLY A 10 -9.05 -4.06 11.50
CA GLY A 10 -7.91 -4.48 12.31
C GLY A 10 -8.28 -4.98 13.69
N ASN A 11 -9.35 -4.45 14.31
CA ASN A 11 -9.86 -4.95 15.58
C ASN A 11 -10.46 -6.35 15.44
N ALA A 12 -11.30 -6.58 14.41
CA ALA A 12 -11.89 -7.89 14.14
C ALA A 12 -10.83 -8.97 13.87
N PHE A 13 -9.81 -8.64 13.06
CA PHE A 13 -8.70 -9.53 12.79
C PHE A 13 -7.86 -9.85 14.05
N TYR A 14 -7.67 -8.85 14.92
CA TYR A 14 -6.94 -9.04 16.18
C TYR A 14 -7.67 -10.02 17.10
N SER A 15 -8.98 -9.85 17.31
CA SER A 15 -9.77 -10.78 18.14
C SER A 15 -9.76 -12.20 17.57
N GLU A 16 -9.86 -12.34 16.24
CA GLU A 16 -9.83 -13.65 15.59
C GLU A 16 -8.45 -14.33 15.75
N THR A 17 -7.37 -13.57 15.58
CA THR A 17 -5.99 -14.05 15.75
C THR A 17 -5.75 -14.52 17.19
N LEU A 18 -6.20 -13.76 18.18
CA LEU A 18 -6.12 -14.15 19.60
C LEU A 18 -6.89 -15.44 19.86
N SER A 19 -8.10 -15.59 19.31
CA SER A 19 -8.88 -16.81 19.46
C SER A 19 -8.17 -18.02 18.83
N LYS A 20 -7.63 -17.87 17.61
CA LYS A 20 -6.87 -18.95 16.92
C LYS A 20 -5.59 -19.32 17.67
N PHE A 21 -4.91 -18.34 18.27
CA PHE A 21 -3.72 -18.56 19.10
C PHE A 21 -4.05 -19.41 20.33
N LYS A 22 -5.13 -19.05 21.07
CA LYS A 22 -5.60 -19.82 22.24
C LYS A 22 -5.94 -21.27 21.88
N GLN A 23 -6.34 -21.53 20.65
CA GLN A 23 -6.68 -22.87 20.14
C GLN A 23 -5.47 -23.63 19.56
N ASN A 24 -4.23 -23.12 19.68
CA ASN A 24 -3.02 -23.68 19.06
C ASN A 24 -3.12 -23.91 17.54
N LYS A 25 -4.00 -23.20 16.84
CA LYS A 25 -4.12 -23.28 15.38
C LYS A 25 -3.22 -22.22 14.74
N LYS A 26 -2.48 -22.61 13.69
CA LYS A 26 -1.65 -21.72 12.86
C LYS A 26 -0.50 -21.00 13.61
N VAL A 27 0.09 -21.66 14.61
CA VAL A 27 1.17 -21.10 15.45
C VAL A 27 2.35 -20.58 14.62
N GLY A 28 2.72 -21.25 13.53
CA GLY A 28 3.81 -20.80 12.65
C GLY A 28 3.57 -19.44 11.99
N LEU A 29 2.35 -19.19 11.50
CA LEU A 29 1.97 -17.89 10.95
C LEU A 29 1.98 -16.81 12.02
N ILE A 30 1.45 -17.12 13.21
CA ILE A 30 1.42 -16.18 14.33
C ILE A 30 2.84 -15.84 14.79
N ARG A 31 3.75 -16.82 14.87
CA ARG A 31 5.16 -16.59 15.21
C ARG A 31 5.85 -15.71 14.18
N LYS A 32 5.56 -15.89 12.88
CA LYS A 32 6.07 -15.02 11.82
C LYS A 32 5.56 -13.58 11.98
N ILE A 33 4.26 -13.41 12.24
CA ILE A 33 3.65 -12.10 12.50
C ILE A 33 4.26 -11.46 13.76
N LEU A 34 4.43 -12.22 14.84
CA LEU A 34 5.07 -11.74 16.07
C LEU A 34 6.52 -11.32 15.84
N GLY A 35 7.24 -12.03 14.98
CA GLY A 35 8.60 -11.68 14.57
C GLY A 35 8.72 -10.41 13.74
N GLU A 36 7.63 -9.86 13.20
CA GLU A 36 7.62 -8.54 12.55
C GLU A 36 7.64 -7.38 13.56
N PHE A 37 7.42 -7.67 14.85
CA PHE A 37 7.44 -6.68 15.92
C PHE A 37 8.78 -6.70 16.67
N GLU A 38 9.49 -5.59 16.57
CA GLU A 38 10.73 -5.36 17.26
C GLU A 38 10.45 -4.52 18.52
N PRO A 39 10.65 -5.08 19.74
CA PRO A 39 10.43 -4.35 20.97
C PRO A 39 11.49 -3.26 21.21
N ARG A 40 12.66 -3.37 20.55
CA ARG A 40 13.81 -2.46 20.69
C ARG A 40 14.43 -2.13 19.33
N PRO A 41 13.74 -1.37 18.47
CA PRO A 41 14.27 -0.99 17.16
C PRO A 41 15.58 -0.21 17.34
N SER A 42 16.66 -0.70 16.75
CA SER A 42 17.99 -0.07 16.83
C SER A 42 18.48 0.20 18.27
N GLY A 43 18.05 -0.62 19.24
CA GLY A 43 18.40 -0.44 20.65
C GLY A 43 17.60 0.63 21.40
N LEU A 44 16.63 1.30 20.75
CA LEU A 44 15.77 2.28 21.39
C LEU A 44 14.74 1.60 22.31
N TYR A 45 14.57 2.15 23.51
CA TYR A 45 13.49 1.75 24.41
C TYR A 45 12.21 2.45 24.00
N LEU A 46 11.25 1.68 23.51
CA LEU A 46 9.91 2.19 23.27
C LEU A 46 9.16 2.35 24.60
N PRO A 47 8.28 3.36 24.75
CA PRO A 47 7.40 3.48 25.90
C PRO A 47 6.60 2.19 26.15
N ASN A 48 6.22 1.96 27.41
CA ASN A 48 5.48 0.76 27.81
C ASN A 48 4.28 0.50 26.89
N ASN A 49 4.11 -0.76 26.48
CA ASN A 49 3.07 -1.25 25.56
C ASN A 49 3.16 -0.75 24.10
N LYS A 50 4.28 -0.16 23.68
CA LYS A 50 4.55 0.15 22.26
C LYS A 50 5.54 -0.87 21.67
N VAL A 51 5.31 -1.25 20.43
CA VAL A 51 6.19 -2.09 19.62
C VAL A 51 6.42 -1.45 18.27
N ALA A 52 7.62 -1.54 17.73
CA ALA A 52 7.89 -1.10 16.36
C ALA A 52 7.62 -2.26 15.42
N LYS A 53 6.85 -2.02 14.36
CA LYS A 53 6.67 -3.01 13.30
C LYS A 53 7.62 -2.70 12.17
N ARG A 54 8.48 -3.66 11.81
CA ARG A 54 9.33 -3.54 10.63
C ARG A 54 8.59 -4.10 9.43
N PHE A 55 8.36 -3.26 8.42
CA PHE A 55 7.76 -3.69 7.17
C PHE A 55 8.84 -3.97 6.14
N ASP A 56 8.66 -5.04 5.37
CA ASP A 56 9.39 -5.21 4.12
C ASP A 56 8.76 -4.27 3.07
N GLY A 57 9.33 -3.08 2.94
CA GLY A 57 8.87 -2.07 1.99
C GLY A 57 8.94 -2.55 0.53
N MET A 58 9.90 -3.39 0.18
CA MET A 58 10.01 -3.96 -1.16
C MET A 58 8.88 -4.95 -1.44
N HIS A 59 8.54 -5.77 -0.45
CA HIS A 59 7.41 -6.67 -0.53
C HIS A 59 6.08 -5.92 -0.69
N LEU A 60 5.86 -4.87 0.12
CA LEU A 60 4.67 -4.03 0.01
C LEU A 60 4.59 -3.37 -1.36
N ARG A 61 5.65 -2.72 -1.83
CA ARG A 61 5.70 -2.10 -3.19
C ARG A 61 5.35 -3.11 -4.28
N ARG A 62 5.85 -4.34 -4.19
CA ARG A 62 5.53 -5.40 -5.17
C ARG A 62 4.06 -5.84 -5.10
N ILE A 63 3.48 -5.96 -3.92
CA ILE A 63 2.05 -6.28 -3.75
C ILE A 63 1.19 -5.14 -4.30
N THR A 64 1.48 -3.90 -3.90
CA THR A 64 0.80 -2.69 -4.39
C THR A 64 0.77 -2.68 -5.91
N TRP A 65 1.91 -2.94 -6.54
CA TRP A 65 2.00 -2.97 -8.00
C TRP A 65 1.15 -4.06 -8.64
N LYS A 66 1.11 -5.26 -8.05
CA LYS A 66 0.23 -6.35 -8.55
C LYS A 66 -1.24 -5.99 -8.44
N ILE A 67 -1.66 -5.37 -7.34
CA ILE A 67 -3.04 -4.91 -7.15
C ILE A 67 -3.40 -3.89 -8.22
N ILE A 68 -2.57 -2.85 -8.40
CA ILE A 68 -2.83 -1.80 -9.40
C ILE A 68 -2.92 -2.35 -10.81
N ARG A 69 -2.02 -3.26 -11.21
CA ARG A 69 -2.11 -3.90 -12.53
C ARG A 69 -3.43 -4.67 -12.71
N GLY A 70 -3.87 -5.38 -11.67
CA GLY A 70 -5.15 -6.08 -11.68
C GLY A 70 -6.35 -5.13 -11.78
N LEU A 71 -6.34 -4.02 -11.02
CA LEU A 71 -7.38 -2.99 -11.07
C LEU A 71 -7.40 -2.26 -12.40
N TYR A 72 -6.24 -1.94 -12.95
CA TYR A 72 -6.13 -1.31 -14.26
C TYR A 72 -6.73 -2.22 -15.34
N PHE A 73 -6.37 -3.50 -15.36
CA PHE A 73 -6.99 -4.45 -16.27
C PHE A 73 -8.51 -4.57 -16.03
N TYR A 74 -8.97 -4.51 -14.79
CA TYR A 74 -10.39 -4.55 -14.47
C TYR A 74 -11.17 -3.38 -15.11
N HIS A 75 -10.64 -2.16 -15.04
CA HIS A 75 -11.27 -0.95 -15.60
C HIS A 75 -11.07 -0.78 -17.10
N PHE A 76 -9.83 -0.91 -17.58
CA PHE A 76 -9.45 -0.55 -18.94
C PHE A 76 -9.33 -1.75 -19.89
N LYS A 77 -9.39 -2.98 -19.37
CA LYS A 77 -9.20 -4.23 -20.15
C LYS A 77 -7.84 -4.33 -20.85
N GLU A 78 -6.85 -3.60 -20.33
CA GLU A 78 -5.50 -3.52 -20.85
C GLU A 78 -4.46 -4.02 -19.83
N PHE A 79 -3.35 -4.56 -20.34
CA PHE A 79 -2.27 -5.08 -19.51
C PHE A 79 -1.12 -4.09 -19.41
N ILE A 80 -0.85 -3.64 -18.18
CA ILE A 80 0.38 -2.87 -17.92
C ILE A 80 1.56 -3.84 -17.77
N PRO A 81 2.71 -3.62 -18.45
CA PRO A 81 3.92 -4.40 -18.25
C PRO A 81 4.47 -4.28 -16.82
N GLU A 82 5.15 -5.33 -16.33
CA GLU A 82 5.69 -5.31 -14.96
C GLU A 82 6.81 -4.29 -14.77
N ARG A 83 7.62 -4.09 -15.82
CA ARG A 83 8.88 -3.33 -15.81
C ARG A 83 8.72 -1.84 -16.06
N ILE A 84 7.50 -1.30 -16.05
CA ILE A 84 7.33 0.15 -16.21
C ILE A 84 7.86 0.92 -14.99
N LYS A 85 8.33 2.13 -15.26
CA LYS A 85 8.69 3.10 -14.23
C LYS A 85 7.42 3.51 -13.48
N LYS A 86 7.50 3.43 -12.16
CA LYS A 86 6.42 3.71 -11.23
C LYS A 86 7.03 4.22 -9.93
N ASP A 87 6.39 5.22 -9.34
CA ASP A 87 6.66 5.58 -7.95
C ASP A 87 5.53 5.05 -7.07
N ILE A 88 5.90 4.53 -5.90
CA ILE A 88 4.95 4.01 -4.91
C ILE A 88 5.30 4.65 -3.58
N ARG A 89 4.38 5.45 -3.04
CA ARG A 89 4.46 6.01 -1.70
C ARG A 89 3.49 5.31 -0.77
N ILE A 90 3.94 5.12 0.46
CA ILE A 90 3.15 4.55 1.55
C ILE A 90 3.03 5.65 2.58
N VAL A 91 1.83 6.16 2.78
CA VAL A 91 1.54 7.18 3.79
C VAL A 91 0.98 6.47 5.02
N SER A 92 1.65 6.66 6.15
CA SER A 92 1.30 6.00 7.41
C SER A 92 0.17 6.74 8.13
N PRO A 93 -0.54 6.09 9.08
CA PRO A 93 -1.55 6.78 9.90
C PRO A 93 -0.94 7.98 10.64
N GLY A 94 -1.53 9.16 10.44
CA GLY A 94 -1.08 10.42 11.07
C GLY A 94 0.00 11.17 10.29
N GLU A 95 0.48 10.63 9.17
CA GLU A 95 1.30 11.36 8.20
C GLU A 95 0.38 12.14 7.26
N GLU A 96 0.78 13.36 6.90
CA GLU A 96 0.04 14.15 5.92
C GLU A 96 0.25 13.55 4.52
N PRO A 97 -0.83 13.30 3.75
CA PRO A 97 -0.68 12.86 2.37
C PRO A 97 -0.04 13.98 1.54
N PRO A 98 0.69 13.62 0.46
CA PRO A 98 1.32 14.61 -0.40
C PRO A 98 0.26 15.52 -1.06
N PRO A 99 0.60 16.78 -1.43
CA PRO A 99 -0.39 17.75 -1.92
C PRO A 99 -1.17 17.30 -3.16
N ASP A 100 -0.52 16.54 -4.05
CA ASP A 100 -1.11 15.93 -5.25
C ASP A 100 -2.23 14.93 -4.93
N PHE A 101 -2.26 14.37 -3.72
CA PHE A 101 -3.34 13.51 -3.25
C PHE A 101 -4.68 14.25 -3.16
N LEU A 102 -4.68 15.58 -2.98
CA LEU A 102 -5.91 16.36 -2.91
C LEU A 102 -6.69 16.34 -4.22
N GLU A 103 -5.99 16.22 -5.35
CA GLU A 103 -6.62 16.18 -6.68
C GLU A 103 -7.49 14.93 -6.84
N ILE A 104 -7.06 13.80 -6.28
CA ILE A 104 -7.79 12.53 -6.39
C ILE A 104 -8.99 12.42 -5.42
N LEU A 105 -9.12 13.32 -4.44
CA LEU A 105 -10.20 13.27 -3.44
C LEU A 105 -11.57 13.58 -4.01
N ASN A 106 -11.65 14.15 -5.21
CA ASN A 106 -12.92 14.40 -5.89
C ASN A 106 -13.35 13.23 -6.79
N GLU A 107 -12.45 12.29 -7.08
CA GLU A 107 -12.75 11.13 -7.90
C GLU A 107 -13.65 10.13 -7.16
N PRO A 108 -14.52 9.40 -7.87
CA PRO A 108 -15.41 8.42 -7.25
C PRO A 108 -14.60 7.29 -6.57
N THR A 109 -15.14 6.81 -5.45
CA THR A 109 -14.63 5.63 -4.76
C THR A 109 -15.06 4.37 -5.51
N HIS A 110 -14.15 3.42 -5.71
CA HIS A 110 -14.44 2.17 -6.41
C HIS A 110 -14.40 0.93 -5.50
N GLY A 111 -14.09 1.07 -4.22
CA GLY A 111 -14.10 -0.02 -3.25
C GLY A 111 -15.52 -0.40 -2.80
N GLN A 112 -15.82 -1.71 -2.82
CA GLN A 112 -17.09 -2.22 -2.27
C GLN A 112 -17.14 -2.15 -0.73
N TYR A 113 -15.97 -2.17 -0.07
CA TYR A 113 -15.86 -2.20 1.39
C TYR A 113 -14.84 -1.16 1.87
N PRO A 114 -15.22 0.14 1.92
CA PRO A 114 -14.25 1.22 2.14
C PRO A 114 -13.43 1.12 3.43
N GLY A 115 -13.97 0.49 4.48
CA GLY A 115 -13.24 0.24 5.75
C GLY A 115 -12.15 -0.84 5.68
N VAL A 116 -12.04 -1.54 4.55
CA VAL A 116 -11.04 -2.59 4.30
C VAL A 116 -10.20 -2.25 3.08
N PHE A 117 -10.87 -1.90 1.99
CA PHE A 117 -10.26 -1.61 0.72
C PHE A 117 -11.11 -0.59 -0.04
N ASP A 118 -10.53 0.56 -0.28
CA ASP A 118 -11.04 1.54 -1.22
C ASP A 118 -9.95 2.00 -2.16
N TYR A 119 -10.33 2.49 -3.33
CA TYR A 119 -9.39 3.09 -4.25
C TYR A 119 -10.07 4.10 -5.17
N ARG A 120 -9.24 5.01 -5.65
CA ARG A 120 -9.55 6.06 -6.61
C ARG A 120 -8.41 6.10 -7.61
N PHE A 121 -8.68 6.63 -8.80
CA PHE A 121 -7.63 6.91 -9.77
C PHE A 121 -8.04 8.08 -10.67
N ILE A 122 -7.04 8.77 -11.20
CA ILE A 122 -7.20 9.77 -12.25
C ILE A 122 -6.10 9.55 -13.30
N ALA A 123 -6.46 9.78 -14.56
CA ALA A 123 -5.51 9.76 -15.67
C ALA A 123 -5.30 11.20 -16.16
N PHE A 124 -4.06 11.53 -16.49
CA PHE A 124 -3.65 12.81 -17.06
C PHE A 124 -3.08 12.57 -18.46
N PRO A 125 -3.93 12.54 -19.51
CA PRO A 125 -3.48 12.33 -20.88
C PRO A 125 -2.43 13.37 -21.32
N GLU A 126 -2.65 14.63 -20.94
CA GLU A 126 -1.76 15.77 -21.24
C GLU A 126 -0.36 15.64 -20.62
N LEU A 127 -0.22 14.84 -19.56
CA LEU A 127 1.04 14.62 -18.85
C LEU A 127 1.64 13.26 -19.23
N HIS A 128 1.85 13.02 -20.52
CA HIS A 128 2.39 11.76 -21.06
C HIS A 128 1.60 10.53 -20.62
N ASN A 129 0.26 10.63 -20.60
CA ASN A 129 -0.62 9.57 -20.11
C ASN A 129 -0.21 9.06 -18.71
N SER A 130 0.02 9.99 -17.78
CA SER A 130 0.32 9.65 -16.39
C SER A 130 -0.94 9.19 -15.68
N HIS A 131 -0.84 8.13 -14.90
CA HIS A 131 -1.90 7.56 -14.08
C HIS A 131 -1.54 7.73 -12.62
N TYR A 132 -2.47 8.28 -11.86
CA TYR A 132 -2.34 8.49 -10.42
C TYR A 132 -3.39 7.63 -9.71
N TRP A 133 -2.93 6.74 -8.82
CA TRP A 133 -3.77 5.79 -8.11
C TRP A 133 -3.58 5.97 -6.61
N ALA A 134 -4.69 6.04 -5.89
CA ALA A 134 -4.72 6.09 -4.44
C ALA A 134 -5.54 4.91 -3.93
N MET A 135 -4.97 4.12 -3.02
CA MET A 135 -5.64 3.00 -2.37
C MET A 135 -5.62 3.18 -0.85
N LEU A 136 -6.77 2.99 -0.22
CA LEU A 136 -6.92 2.94 1.23
C LEU A 136 -7.02 1.49 1.68
N LEU A 137 -6.07 1.05 2.51
CA LEU A 137 -6.08 -0.27 3.14
C LEU A 137 -6.43 -0.16 4.62
N TRP A 138 -7.40 -0.95 5.05
CA TRP A 138 -7.85 -1.08 6.44
C TRP A 138 -8.15 0.28 7.10
N ASP A 139 -8.76 1.21 6.36
CA ASP A 139 -9.10 2.58 6.76
C ASP A 139 -7.95 3.46 7.27
N ARG A 140 -6.69 3.02 7.11
CA ARG A 140 -5.54 3.60 7.81
C ARG A 140 -4.33 3.86 6.94
N ILE A 141 -4.08 3.00 5.97
CA ILE A 141 -2.85 3.04 5.18
C ILE A 141 -3.20 3.52 3.79
N ILE A 142 -2.60 4.63 3.37
CA ILE A 142 -2.78 5.16 2.02
C ILE A 142 -1.58 4.73 1.19
N LEU A 143 -1.86 4.07 0.07
CA LEU A 143 -0.88 3.72 -0.95
C LEU A 143 -1.12 4.59 -2.16
N ILE A 144 -0.13 5.40 -2.51
CA ILE A 144 -0.16 6.28 -3.68
C ILE A 144 0.78 5.67 -4.70
N THR A 145 0.33 5.58 -5.95
CA THR A 145 1.16 5.10 -7.04
C THR A 145 0.98 5.95 -8.27
N VAL A 146 2.11 6.34 -8.85
CA VAL A 146 2.15 7.13 -10.08
C VAL A 146 2.94 6.36 -11.12
N PHE A 147 2.39 6.23 -12.33
CA PHE A 147 3.06 5.56 -13.45
C PHE A 147 2.59 6.15 -14.79
N GLN A 148 3.35 5.93 -15.86
CA GLN A 148 3.00 6.38 -17.21
C GLN A 148 2.60 5.18 -18.07
N TYR A 149 1.46 5.27 -18.76
CA TYR A 149 1.00 4.19 -19.66
C TYR A 149 0.11 4.71 -20.81
N PRO A 150 0.38 4.32 -22.09
CA PRO A 150 1.44 3.43 -22.54
C PRO A 150 2.83 4.00 -22.24
N ALA A 151 3.81 3.13 -22.00
CA ALA A 151 5.17 3.58 -21.73
C ALA A 151 5.67 4.37 -22.96
N CYS A 152 6.03 5.64 -22.78
CA CYS A 152 6.61 6.42 -23.85
C CYS A 152 7.92 5.74 -24.29
N GLU A 153 8.01 5.34 -25.56
CA GLU A 153 9.25 4.86 -26.18
C GLU A 153 10.18 6.01 -26.58
N CYS A 154 9.85 7.25 -26.21
CA CYS A 154 10.68 8.41 -26.48
C CYS A 154 12.00 8.36 -25.71
N ASP A 155 13.08 8.84 -26.34
CA ASP A 155 14.45 8.84 -25.79
C ASP A 155 14.54 9.49 -24.39
N ILE A 156 13.63 10.43 -24.09
CA ILE A 156 13.52 11.13 -22.80
C ILE A 156 13.04 10.18 -21.68
N CYS A 157 12.11 9.28 -21.97
CA CYS A 157 11.54 8.35 -21.00
C CYS A 157 12.35 7.05 -20.84
N VAL A 158 13.16 6.71 -21.84
CA VAL A 158 14.06 5.54 -21.85
C VAL A 158 15.41 5.83 -21.16
N ALA A 159 15.68 7.08 -20.78
CA ALA A 159 16.96 7.48 -20.19
C ALA A 159 17.41 6.50 -19.09
N PRO A 160 18.65 5.96 -19.17
CA PRO A 160 19.09 4.89 -18.30
C PRO A 160 19.09 5.38 -16.86
N LEU A 161 18.50 4.57 -15.97
CA LEU A 161 18.64 4.73 -14.53
C LEU A 161 20.12 4.60 -14.20
N VAL A 162 20.83 5.72 -14.14
CA VAL A 162 22.14 5.77 -13.49
C VAL A 162 21.86 5.56 -12.02
N SER A 163 22.01 4.30 -11.59
CA SER A 163 22.00 3.91 -10.20
C SER A 163 23.14 4.63 -9.49
N VAL A 164 22.81 5.59 -8.64
CA VAL A 164 23.72 6.14 -7.61
C VAL A 164 23.62 5.26 -6.37
#